data_AF-A0A916SLY4-F1
#
_entry.id   AF-A0A916SLY4-F1
#
_cell.length_a   1.000
_cell.length_b   1.000
_cell.length_c   1.000
_cell.angle_alpha   90.00
_cell.angle_beta   90.00
_cell.angle_gamma   90.00
#
_symmetry.space_group_name_H-M   'P 1'
#
loop_
_entity.id
_entity.type
_entity.pdbx_description
1 polymer ?
#
loop_
_entity_poly.entity_id
_entity_poly.type
_entity_poly.pdbx_seq_one_letter_code
_entity_poly.pdbx_strand_id
1 'polypeptide(L)'
;MARRIETQSAAFVALPWKRFAALSAVSALLGGCASFTPDGGMGPVTGYVGTVIRKDTAKITSLADAAAIQAKVKSLLAKPLTADSAVQLALLNNRGLQAEYNALGISEAAFVEASLPPSPVIGVERLATGGSLEIERRLVGDILAILTLPKRSDIARTQFEAAQQKAIEATFRTAAQTRRAYYNAVAARQTASLLEQARVSADADAAADLTRKLGETGCCEQA
;
A
#
# COMPACT_ATOMS: atom_id res chain seq x y z
N MET A 1 42.91 -9.29 -66.01
CA MET A 1 42.92 -10.02 -64.71
C MET A 1 41.88 -9.39 -63.79
N ALA A 2 40.65 -9.92 -63.78
CA ALA A 2 39.58 -9.47 -62.89
C ALA A 2 39.18 -10.66 -62.01
N ARG A 3 39.53 -10.61 -60.72
CA ARG A 3 39.13 -11.64 -59.74
C ARG A 3 37.71 -11.31 -59.25
N ARG A 4 36.80 -12.23 -59.56
CA ARG A 4 35.39 -12.25 -59.16
C ARG A 4 35.32 -12.48 -57.65
N ILE A 5 34.62 -11.59 -56.94
CA ILE A 5 34.35 -11.70 -55.50
C ILE A 5 33.16 -12.67 -55.35
N GLU A 6 33.39 -13.85 -54.77
CA GLU A 6 32.34 -14.78 -54.38
C GLU A 6 31.64 -14.27 -53.12
N THR A 7 30.34 -13.99 -53.26
CA THR A 7 29.42 -13.72 -52.16
C THR A 7 29.07 -15.04 -51.47
N GLN A 8 29.62 -15.30 -50.28
CA GLN A 8 29.13 -16.37 -49.40
C GLN A 8 27.78 -15.98 -48.82
N SER A 9 26.73 -16.66 -49.28
CA SER A 9 25.40 -16.64 -48.69
C SER A 9 25.45 -17.40 -47.36
N ALA A 10 25.28 -16.70 -46.24
CA ALA A 10 25.13 -17.32 -44.92
C ALA A 10 23.84 -18.15 -44.90
N ALA A 11 23.98 -19.47 -44.96
CA ALA A 11 22.89 -20.39 -44.73
C ALA A 11 22.39 -20.19 -43.30
N PHE A 12 21.23 -19.56 -43.13
CA PHE A 12 20.47 -19.58 -41.89
C PHE A 12 20.16 -21.05 -41.56
N VAL A 13 20.92 -21.60 -40.61
CA VAL A 13 20.67 -22.93 -40.04
C VAL A 13 19.27 -22.90 -39.43
N ALA A 14 18.35 -23.64 -40.04
CA ALA A 14 17.00 -23.84 -39.53
C ALA A 14 17.08 -24.56 -38.17
N LEU A 15 17.03 -23.79 -37.08
CA LEU A 15 16.87 -24.36 -35.74
C LEU A 15 15.52 -25.11 -35.70
N PRO A 16 15.50 -26.38 -35.27
CA PRO A 16 14.29 -27.19 -35.36
C PRO A 16 13.22 -26.64 -34.41
N TRP A 17 12.09 -26.20 -34.99
CA TRP A 17 10.88 -25.72 -34.29
C TRP A 17 10.47 -26.61 -33.11
N LYS A 18 10.74 -27.93 -33.21
CA LYS A 18 10.50 -28.91 -32.16
C LYS A 18 11.23 -28.61 -30.83
N ARG A 19 12.43 -28.00 -30.88
CA ARG A 19 13.19 -27.59 -29.67
C ARG A 19 12.59 -26.36 -29.00
N PHE A 20 12.09 -25.39 -29.78
CA PHE A 20 11.39 -24.23 -29.23
C PHE A 20 10.03 -24.62 -28.64
N ALA A 21 9.29 -25.53 -29.28
CA ALA A 21 8.04 -26.06 -28.75
C ALA A 21 8.24 -26.83 -27.43
N ALA A 22 9.31 -27.63 -27.33
CA ALA A 22 9.67 -28.32 -26.09
C ALA A 22 10.09 -27.37 -24.96
N LEU A 23 10.83 -26.30 -25.28
CA LEU A 23 11.18 -25.27 -24.30
C LEU A 23 9.94 -24.53 -23.77
N SER A 24 9.01 -24.14 -24.64
CA SER A 24 7.77 -23.47 -24.22
C SER A 24 6.85 -24.38 -23.39
N ALA A 25 6.79 -25.67 -23.70
CA ALA A 25 6.01 -26.64 -22.91
C ALA A 25 6.62 -26.86 -21.51
N VAL A 26 7.94 -26.91 -21.41
CA VAL A 26 8.65 -27.00 -20.11
C VAL A 26 8.44 -25.72 -19.31
N SER A 27 8.54 -24.53 -19.92
CA SER A 27 8.24 -23.26 -19.24
C SER A 27 6.80 -23.17 -18.73
N ALA A 28 5.84 -23.76 -19.44
CA ALA A 28 4.44 -23.82 -18.99
C ALA A 28 4.23 -24.76 -17.80
N LEU A 29 5.03 -25.83 -17.68
CA LEU A 29 5.00 -26.76 -16.54
C LEU A 29 5.72 -26.21 -15.30
N LEU A 30 6.63 -25.24 -15.46
CA LEU A 30 7.28 -24.53 -14.34
C LEU A 30 6.47 -23.32 -13.83
N GLY A 31 5.32 -23.01 -14.42
CA GLY A 31 4.36 -22.03 -13.90
C GLY A 31 3.76 -22.50 -12.57
N GLY A 32 4.47 -22.24 -11.48
CA GLY A 32 4.18 -22.76 -10.14
C GLY A 32 2.79 -22.42 -9.59
N CYS A 33 2.24 -23.35 -8.82
CA CYS A 33 0.97 -23.25 -8.09
C CYS A 33 1.00 -22.32 -6.87
N ALA A 34 1.76 -21.23 -6.89
CA ALA A 34 1.78 -20.23 -5.82
C ALA A 34 0.83 -19.09 -6.20
N SER A 35 -0.40 -19.12 -5.67
CA SER A 35 -1.37 -18.05 -5.89
C SER A 35 -1.43 -17.16 -4.65
N PHE A 36 -1.04 -15.91 -4.81
CA PHE A 36 -1.26 -14.85 -3.81
C PHE A 36 -2.64 -14.25 -4.01
N THR A 37 -3.25 -13.73 -2.93
CA THR A 37 -4.45 -12.91 -3.10
C THR A 37 -4.06 -11.63 -3.86
N PRO A 38 -4.78 -11.22 -4.91
CA PRO A 38 -4.49 -9.97 -5.64
C PRO A 38 -4.45 -8.73 -4.74
N ASP A 39 -5.22 -8.76 -3.65
CA ASP A 39 -5.39 -7.64 -2.71
C ASP A 39 -4.45 -7.69 -1.50
N GLY A 40 -3.50 -8.64 -1.45
CA GLY A 40 -2.52 -8.72 -0.36
C GLY A 40 -3.14 -8.95 1.02
N GLY A 41 -4.16 -9.81 1.11
CA GLY A 41 -4.85 -10.18 2.35
C GLY A 41 -5.90 -9.18 2.85
N MET A 42 -6.19 -8.12 2.08
CA MET A 42 -7.09 -7.04 2.49
C MET A 42 -8.59 -7.38 2.45
N GLY A 43 -9.02 -8.43 1.75
CA GLY A 43 -10.45 -8.77 1.57
C GLY A 43 -11.28 -8.85 2.88
N PRO A 44 -10.82 -9.57 3.92
CA PRO A 44 -11.50 -9.61 5.21
C PRO A 44 -11.53 -8.24 5.92
N VAL A 45 -10.45 -7.46 5.79
CA VAL A 45 -10.33 -6.12 6.39
C VAL A 45 -11.31 -5.16 5.73
N THR A 46 -11.36 -5.11 4.39
CA THR A 46 -12.28 -4.23 3.65
C THR A 46 -13.74 -4.64 3.86
N GLY A 47 -14.05 -5.94 3.97
CA GLY A 47 -15.39 -6.43 4.29
C GLY A 47 -15.86 -6.02 5.69
N TYR A 48 -15.02 -6.20 6.71
CA TYR A 48 -15.37 -5.86 8.09
C TYR A 48 -15.41 -4.35 8.33
N VAL A 49 -14.42 -3.61 7.82
CA VAL A 49 -14.40 -2.15 7.91
C VAL A 49 -15.52 -1.52 7.08
N GLY A 50 -15.77 -2.04 5.88
CA GLY A 50 -16.80 -1.54 4.98
C GLY A 50 -18.20 -1.67 5.57
N THR A 51 -18.49 -2.75 6.32
CA THR A 51 -19.79 -2.93 6.98
C THR A 51 -19.98 -2.00 8.18
N VAL A 52 -18.93 -1.72 8.96
CA VAL A 52 -19.02 -0.91 10.19
C VAL A 52 -18.84 0.59 9.93
N ILE A 53 -17.83 0.99 9.16
CA ILE A 53 -17.51 2.40 8.90
C ILE A 53 -18.23 2.93 7.66
N ARG A 54 -18.65 2.05 6.72
CA ARG A 54 -19.22 2.43 5.41
C ARG A 54 -18.34 3.43 4.64
N LYS A 55 -17.03 3.19 4.67
CA LYS A 55 -16.01 4.03 4.03
C LYS A 55 -15.03 3.17 3.25
N ASP A 56 -14.52 3.71 2.15
CA ASP A 56 -13.60 3.00 1.29
C ASP A 56 -12.19 3.04 1.88
N THR A 57 -11.62 1.87 2.13
CA THR A 57 -10.20 1.69 2.44
C THR A 57 -9.49 1.10 1.23
N ALA A 58 -8.42 1.73 0.79
CA ALA A 58 -7.61 1.24 -0.33
C ALA A 58 -6.14 1.14 0.12
N LYS A 59 -5.55 -0.03 -0.08
CA LYS A 59 -4.10 -0.23 0.00
C LYS A 59 -3.48 0.24 -1.31
N ILE A 60 -2.42 1.03 -1.22
CA ILE A 60 -1.72 1.53 -2.41
C ILE A 60 -0.70 0.48 -2.85
N THR A 61 -0.98 -0.21 -3.95
CA THR A 61 -0.12 -1.27 -4.49
C THR A 61 0.65 -0.85 -5.74
N SER A 62 0.15 0.13 -6.49
CA SER A 62 0.76 0.61 -7.72
C SER A 62 0.81 2.13 -7.83
N LEU A 63 1.61 2.63 -8.78
CA LEU A 63 1.65 4.06 -9.12
C LEU A 63 0.30 4.56 -9.67
N ALA A 64 -0.45 3.70 -10.36
CA ALA A 64 -1.79 4.02 -10.86
C ALA A 64 -2.78 4.22 -9.70
N ASP A 65 -2.73 3.35 -8.68
CA ASP A 65 -3.57 3.47 -7.48
C ASP A 65 -3.25 4.76 -6.72
N ALA A 66 -1.97 5.10 -6.59
CA ALA A 66 -1.53 6.33 -5.97
C ALA A 66 -2.07 7.57 -6.70
N ALA A 67 -2.04 7.57 -8.04
CA ALA A 67 -2.59 8.65 -8.85
C ALA A 67 -4.12 8.77 -8.71
N ALA A 68 -4.84 7.64 -8.73
CA ALA A 68 -6.29 7.60 -8.54
C ALA A 68 -6.71 8.11 -7.16
N ILE A 69 -5.97 7.74 -6.11
CA ILE A 69 -6.19 8.24 -4.74
C ILE A 69 -5.91 9.74 -4.66
N GLN A 70 -4.83 10.23 -5.27
CA GLN A 70 -4.57 11.67 -5.31
C GLN A 70 -5.68 12.46 -6.01
N ALA A 71 -6.25 11.92 -7.09
CA ALA A 71 -7.41 12.53 -7.75
C ALA A 71 -8.63 12.60 -6.82
N LYS A 72 -8.93 11.51 -6.09
CA LYS A 72 -10.00 11.48 -5.06
C LYS A 72 -9.73 12.46 -3.91
N VAL A 73 -8.49 12.55 -3.45
CA VAL A 73 -8.08 13.51 -2.41
C VAL A 73 -8.37 14.94 -2.87
N LYS A 74 -7.95 15.30 -4.09
CA LYS A 74 -8.21 16.64 -4.66
C LYS A 74 -9.70 16.94 -4.77
N SER A 75 -10.52 15.97 -5.20
CA SER A 75 -11.97 16.18 -5.31
C SER A 75 -12.67 16.34 -3.95
N LEU A 76 -12.20 15.64 -2.92
CA LEU A 76 -12.69 15.80 -1.54
C LEU A 76 -12.32 17.15 -0.94
N LEU A 77 -11.12 17.65 -1.23
CA LEU A 77 -10.64 18.96 -0.75
C LEU A 77 -11.27 20.16 -1.49
N ALA A 78 -11.87 19.93 -2.66
CA ALA A 78 -12.58 20.97 -3.41
C ALA A 78 -13.90 21.42 -2.74
N LYS A 79 -14.38 20.69 -1.73
CA LYS A 79 -15.61 21.00 -0.99
C LYS A 79 -15.27 21.27 0.49
N PRO A 80 -16.12 22.00 1.23
CA PRO A 80 -15.97 22.13 2.67
C PRO A 80 -15.88 20.75 3.35
N LEU A 81 -14.86 20.56 4.19
CA LEU A 81 -14.64 19.31 4.90
C LEU A 81 -15.70 19.08 5.98
N THR A 82 -16.36 17.94 5.92
CA THR A 82 -17.20 17.39 7.00
C THR A 82 -16.39 16.37 7.80
N ALA A 83 -16.85 16.01 8.99
CA ALA A 83 -16.20 14.98 9.79
C ALA A 83 -16.02 13.66 9.00
N ASP A 84 -17.03 13.28 8.22
CA ASP A 84 -17.00 12.05 7.43
C ASP A 84 -16.16 12.13 6.16
N SER A 85 -16.01 13.31 5.54
CA SER A 85 -15.08 13.49 4.42
C SER A 85 -13.63 13.58 4.90
N ALA A 86 -13.40 14.13 6.10
CA ALA A 86 -12.10 14.13 6.75
C ALA A 86 -11.63 12.70 7.08
N VAL A 87 -12.52 11.85 7.61
CA VAL A 87 -12.22 10.43 7.83
C VAL A 87 -11.90 9.72 6.52
N GLN A 88 -12.70 9.92 5.47
CA GLN A 88 -12.43 9.32 4.16
C GLN A 88 -11.06 9.76 3.62
N LEU A 89 -10.72 11.04 3.77
CA LEU A 89 -9.42 11.58 3.36
C LEU A 89 -8.27 10.93 4.14
N ALA A 90 -8.42 10.79 5.46
CA ALA A 90 -7.41 10.18 6.32
C ALA A 90 -7.21 8.69 5.98
N LEU A 91 -8.28 7.93 5.77
CA LEU A 91 -8.20 6.52 5.39
C LEU A 91 -7.49 6.29 4.05
N LEU A 92 -7.63 7.24 3.11
CA LEU A 92 -6.97 7.16 1.80
C LEU A 92 -5.51 7.62 1.81
N ASN A 93 -5.16 8.63 2.62
CA ASN A 93 -3.84 9.29 2.52
C ASN A 93 -2.87 9.03 3.70
N ASN A 94 -3.32 8.41 4.79
CA ASN A 94 -2.48 8.21 5.97
C ASN A 94 -1.35 7.18 5.72
N ARG A 95 -0.09 7.64 5.78
CA ARG A 95 1.10 6.80 5.55
C ARG A 95 1.30 5.72 6.62
N GLY A 96 0.98 6.02 7.88
CA GLY A 96 1.04 5.05 8.97
C GLY A 96 0.03 3.92 8.80
N LEU A 97 -1.18 4.24 8.32
CA LEU A 97 -2.19 3.23 8.00
C LEU A 97 -1.76 2.36 6.82
N GLN A 98 -1.16 2.96 5.78
CA GLN A 98 -0.60 2.21 4.66
C GLN A 98 0.54 1.27 5.10
N ALA A 99 1.34 1.66 6.11
CA ALA A 99 2.38 0.78 6.67
C ALA A 99 1.77 -0.47 7.32
N GLU A 100 0.67 -0.34 8.07
CA GLU A 100 -0.02 -1.50 8.66
C GLU A 100 -0.64 -2.42 7.59
N TYR A 101 -1.20 -1.85 6.51
CA TYR A 101 -1.69 -2.65 5.37
C TYR A 101 -0.57 -3.37 4.60
N ASN A 102 0.62 -2.76 4.54
CA ASN A 102 1.80 -3.42 3.98
C ASN A 102 2.32 -4.52 4.90
N ALA A 103 2.33 -4.31 6.21
CA ALA A 103 2.68 -5.33 7.19
C ALA A 103 1.74 -6.55 7.11
N LEU A 104 0.44 -6.34 6.88
CA LEU A 104 -0.51 -7.42 6.60
C LEU A 104 -0.11 -8.24 5.36
N GLY A 105 0.29 -7.57 4.27
CA GLY A 105 0.76 -8.25 3.06
C GLY A 105 2.05 -9.05 3.26
N ILE A 106 2.97 -8.57 4.10
CA ILE A 106 4.16 -9.32 4.50
C ILE A 106 3.75 -10.58 5.29
N SER A 107 2.77 -10.45 6.19
CA SER A 107 2.26 -11.60 6.94
C SER A 107 1.56 -12.63 6.06
N GLU A 108 0.85 -12.20 5.01
CA GLU A 108 0.30 -13.13 4.01
C GLU A 108 1.42 -13.88 3.28
N ALA A 109 2.47 -13.17 2.85
CA ALA A 109 3.61 -13.80 2.20
C ALA A 109 4.28 -14.86 3.09
N ALA A 110 4.47 -14.56 4.38
CA ALA A 110 4.99 -15.51 5.35
C ALA A 110 4.06 -16.72 5.56
N PHE A 111 2.74 -16.51 5.54
CA PHE A 111 1.76 -17.60 5.60
C PHE A 111 1.82 -18.50 4.37
N VAL A 112 1.84 -17.91 3.16
CA VAL A 112 1.97 -18.64 1.90
C VAL A 112 3.26 -19.46 1.91
N GLU A 113 4.39 -18.85 2.27
CA GLU A 113 5.70 -19.53 2.38
C GLU A 113 5.66 -20.70 3.37
N ALA A 114 5.06 -20.52 4.55
CA ALA A 114 4.96 -21.57 5.55
C ALA A 114 3.99 -22.71 5.18
N SER A 115 3.07 -22.47 4.25
CA SER A 115 2.14 -23.48 3.74
C SER A 115 2.69 -24.29 2.57
N LEU A 116 3.79 -23.85 1.96
CA LEU A 116 4.40 -24.51 0.81
C LEU A 116 5.30 -25.67 1.25
N PRO A 117 5.23 -26.82 0.56
CA PRO A 117 6.21 -27.89 0.74
C PRO A 117 7.64 -27.37 0.47
N PRO A 118 8.65 -27.88 1.20
CA PRO A 118 10.04 -27.49 0.98
C PRO A 118 10.46 -27.81 -0.47
N SER A 119 11.17 -26.88 -1.11
CA SER A 119 11.72 -27.12 -2.44
C SER A 119 12.85 -28.14 -2.36
N PRO A 120 12.89 -29.15 -3.24
CA PRO A 120 13.99 -30.10 -3.27
C PRO A 120 15.25 -29.43 -3.86
N VAL A 121 16.42 -29.81 -3.34
CA VAL A 121 17.70 -29.39 -3.88
C VAL A 121 18.09 -30.34 -5.01
N ILE A 122 18.25 -29.79 -6.22
CA ILE A 122 18.69 -30.51 -7.41
C ILE A 122 20.14 -30.12 -7.68
N GLY A 123 21.07 -31.08 -7.62
CA GLY A 123 22.48 -30.90 -7.92
C GLY A 123 22.88 -31.67 -9.17
N VAL A 124 23.63 -31.04 -10.08
CA VAL A 124 24.27 -31.74 -11.20
C VAL A 124 25.75 -31.43 -11.13
N GLU A 125 26.56 -32.47 -10.96
CA GLU A 125 28.01 -32.36 -10.90
C GLU A 125 28.62 -33.08 -12.11
N ARG A 126 29.65 -32.46 -12.69
CA ARG A 126 30.36 -33.00 -13.85
C ARG A 126 31.83 -33.14 -13.48
N LEU A 127 32.30 -34.37 -13.39
CA LEU A 127 33.71 -34.68 -13.17
C LEU A 127 34.32 -35.21 -14.47
N ALA A 128 35.51 -34.72 -14.82
CA ALA A 128 36.28 -35.23 -15.95
C ALA A 128 37.68 -35.58 -15.47
N THR A 129 37.95 -36.88 -15.31
CA THR A 129 39.23 -37.40 -14.81
C THR A 129 39.72 -38.52 -15.73
N GLY A 130 40.99 -38.45 -16.16
CA GLY A 130 41.65 -39.52 -16.92
C GLY A 130 41.02 -39.86 -18.28
N GLY A 131 40.34 -38.92 -18.93
CA GLY A 131 39.64 -39.16 -20.21
C GLY A 131 38.22 -39.73 -20.08
N SER A 132 37.74 -39.95 -18.85
CA SER A 132 36.36 -40.34 -18.56
C SER A 132 35.52 -39.12 -18.17
N LEU A 133 34.25 -39.09 -18.59
CA LEU A 133 33.27 -38.07 -18.25
C LEU A 133 32.21 -38.68 -17.34
N GLU A 134 32.12 -38.19 -16.11
CA GLU A 134 31.13 -38.59 -15.12
C GLU A 134 30.16 -37.43 -14.86
N ILE A 135 28.86 -37.73 -14.92
CA ILE A 135 27.78 -36.77 -14.65
C ILE A 135 26.95 -37.33 -13.51
N GLU A 136 27.09 -36.74 -12.34
CA GLU A 136 26.31 -37.07 -11.16
C GLU A 136 25.09 -36.15 -11.06
N ARG A 137 23.94 -36.73 -10.69
CA ARG A 137 22.68 -35.99 -10.48
C ARG A 137 22.15 -36.34 -9.10
N ARG A 138 22.03 -35.35 -8.22
CA ARG A 138 21.52 -35.50 -6.84
C ARG A 138 20.17 -34.80 -6.70
N LEU A 139 19.26 -35.45 -5.98
CA LEU A 139 17.96 -34.90 -5.56
C LEU A 139 17.85 -35.10 -4.05
N VAL A 140 17.82 -34.00 -3.30
CA VAL A 140 17.72 -34.02 -1.83
C VAL A 140 16.43 -33.32 -1.40
N GLY A 141 15.64 -33.98 -0.55
CA GLY A 141 14.40 -33.43 0.01
C GLY A 141 14.39 -33.53 1.53
N ASP A 142 13.70 -32.59 2.18
CA ASP A 142 13.57 -32.53 3.63
C ASP A 142 12.26 -33.19 4.09
N ILE A 143 12.36 -34.42 4.61
CA ILE A 143 11.22 -35.20 5.11
C ILE A 143 10.65 -34.57 6.40
N LEU A 144 11.51 -34.01 7.25
CA LEU A 144 11.07 -33.41 8.51
C LEU A 144 10.28 -32.12 8.24
N ALA A 145 10.69 -31.34 7.25
CA ALA A 145 9.96 -30.15 6.83
C ALA A 145 8.58 -30.49 6.22
N ILE A 146 8.43 -31.64 5.54
CA ILE A 146 7.12 -32.13 5.09
C ILE A 146 6.26 -32.59 6.27
N LEU A 147 6.84 -33.35 7.20
CA LEU A 147 6.12 -33.86 8.36
C LEU A 147 5.62 -32.73 9.28
N THR A 148 6.41 -31.67 9.41
CA THR A 148 6.09 -30.49 10.24
C THR A 148 5.27 -29.42 9.50
N LEU A 149 5.06 -29.57 8.19
CA LEU A 149 4.32 -28.63 7.34
C LEU A 149 2.94 -28.23 7.90
N PRO A 150 2.04 -29.15 8.30
CA PRO A 150 0.71 -28.75 8.77
C PRO A 150 0.79 -27.84 10.00
N LYS A 151 1.64 -28.17 10.97
CA LYS A 151 1.83 -27.38 12.19
C LYS A 151 2.44 -26.00 11.91
N ARG A 152 3.42 -25.93 11.01
CA ARG A 152 4.01 -24.66 10.58
C ARG A 152 2.98 -23.77 9.88
N SER A 153 2.14 -24.37 9.02
CA SER A 153 1.08 -23.66 8.31
C SER A 153 0.00 -23.13 9.25
N ASP A 154 -0.39 -23.90 10.29
CA ASP A 154 -1.36 -23.47 11.29
C ASP A 154 -0.85 -22.27 12.11
N ILE A 155 0.41 -22.33 12.56
CA ILE A 155 1.04 -21.23 13.30
C ILE A 155 1.08 -19.96 12.45
N ALA A 156 1.46 -20.08 11.18
CA ALA A 156 1.53 -18.94 10.27
C ALA A 156 0.12 -18.38 9.93
N ARG A 157 -0.90 -19.23 9.87
CA ARG A 157 -2.31 -18.81 9.73
C ARG A 157 -2.75 -17.94 10.91
N THR A 158 -2.49 -18.38 12.15
CA THR A 158 -2.83 -17.60 13.35
C THR A 158 -2.12 -16.25 13.37
N GLN A 159 -0.84 -16.19 12.94
CA GLN A 159 -0.12 -14.92 12.82
C GLN A 159 -0.73 -14.00 11.75
N PHE A 160 -1.15 -14.55 10.62
CA PHE A 160 -1.85 -13.80 9.58
C PHE A 160 -3.20 -13.26 10.05
N GLU A 161 -3.98 -14.04 10.80
CA GLU A 161 -5.23 -13.59 11.42
C GLU A 161 -4.99 -12.47 12.44
N ALA A 162 -3.95 -12.57 13.25
CA ALA A 162 -3.56 -11.49 14.17
C ALA A 162 -3.16 -10.21 13.42
N ALA A 163 -2.45 -10.33 12.30
CA ALA A 163 -2.11 -9.18 11.45
C ALA A 163 -3.37 -8.53 10.83
N GLN A 164 -4.39 -9.32 10.46
CA GLN A 164 -5.68 -8.78 9.99
C GLN A 164 -6.37 -7.97 11.08
N GLN A 165 -6.43 -8.50 12.31
CA GLN A 165 -7.02 -7.80 13.45
C GLN A 165 -6.31 -6.47 13.73
N LYS A 166 -4.98 -6.47 13.67
CA LYS A 166 -4.18 -5.25 13.83
C LYS A 166 -4.47 -4.21 12.73
N ALA A 167 -4.63 -4.64 11.48
CA ALA A 167 -5.00 -3.74 10.38
C ALA A 167 -6.41 -3.14 10.58
N ILE A 168 -7.37 -3.95 11.04
CA ILE A 168 -8.72 -3.50 11.39
C ILE A 168 -8.67 -2.46 12.52
N GLU A 169 -7.96 -2.75 13.60
CA GLU A 169 -7.78 -1.84 14.74
C GLU A 169 -7.14 -0.52 14.30
N ALA A 170 -6.06 -0.56 13.51
CA ALA A 170 -5.39 0.62 12.99
C ALA A 170 -6.33 1.50 12.15
N THR A 171 -7.23 0.88 11.40
CA THR A 171 -8.25 1.56 10.59
C THR A 171 -9.25 2.29 11.47
N PHE A 172 -9.83 1.61 12.47
CA PHE A 172 -10.77 2.22 13.42
C PHE A 172 -10.11 3.33 14.25
N ARG A 173 -8.88 3.09 14.72
CA ARG A 173 -8.09 4.08 15.46
C ARG A 173 -7.87 5.33 14.62
N THR A 174 -7.50 5.18 13.34
CA THR A 174 -7.31 6.30 12.42
C THR A 174 -8.61 7.06 12.20
N ALA A 175 -9.74 6.37 12.00
CA ALA A 175 -11.04 7.01 11.85
C ALA A 175 -11.46 7.79 13.11
N ALA A 176 -11.29 7.19 14.30
CA ALA A 176 -11.63 7.82 15.58
C ALA A 176 -10.74 9.05 15.87
N GLN A 177 -9.43 8.93 15.66
CA GLN A 177 -8.48 10.05 15.82
C GLN A 177 -8.81 11.19 14.87
N THR A 178 -9.17 10.89 13.63
CA THR A 178 -9.53 11.90 12.62
C THR A 178 -10.80 12.65 13.00
N ARG A 179 -11.85 11.95 13.49
CA ARG A 179 -13.06 12.62 13.97
C ARG A 179 -12.78 13.55 15.15
N ARG A 180 -11.99 13.10 16.13
CA ARG A 180 -11.59 13.94 17.27
C ARG A 180 -10.81 15.17 16.82
N ALA A 181 -9.82 14.98 15.94
CA ALA A 181 -9.03 16.08 15.40
C ALA A 181 -9.88 17.10 14.63
N TYR A 182 -10.86 16.63 13.85
CA TYR A 182 -11.79 17.49 13.13
C TYR A 182 -12.59 18.39 14.09
N TYR A 183 -13.22 17.82 15.12
CA TYR A 183 -14.00 18.62 16.07
C TYR A 183 -13.14 19.57 16.89
N ASN A 184 -11.93 19.15 17.27
CA ASN A 184 -10.98 20.04 17.96
C ASN A 184 -10.59 21.23 17.06
N ALA A 185 -10.38 21.01 15.77
CA ALA A 185 -10.07 22.08 14.82
C ALA A 185 -11.26 23.04 14.61
N VAL A 186 -12.49 22.50 14.54
CA VAL A 186 -13.71 23.32 14.43
C VAL A 186 -13.90 24.17 15.70
N ALA A 187 -13.74 23.58 16.88
CA ALA A 187 -13.84 24.30 18.15
C ALA A 187 -12.79 25.42 18.25
N ALA A 188 -11.52 25.12 17.93
CA ALA A 188 -10.45 26.12 17.93
C ALA A 188 -10.74 27.28 16.97
N ARG A 189 -11.29 26.98 15.78
CA ARG A 189 -11.69 28.01 14.81
C ARG A 189 -12.83 28.89 15.33
N GLN A 190 -13.81 28.31 16.02
CA GLN A 190 -14.90 29.06 16.63
C GLN A 190 -14.40 29.97 17.76
N THR A 191 -13.52 29.46 18.63
CA THR A 191 -12.89 30.27 19.68
C THR A 191 -12.11 31.44 19.09
N ALA A 192 -11.31 31.20 18.04
CA ALA A 192 -10.58 32.27 17.36
C ALA A 192 -11.52 33.33 16.75
N SER A 193 -12.62 32.91 16.12
CA SER A 193 -13.62 33.84 15.58
C SER A 193 -14.31 34.66 16.66
N LEU A 194 -14.60 34.07 17.82
CA LEU A 194 -15.22 34.78 18.94
C LEU A 194 -14.25 35.82 19.53
N LEU A 195 -12.99 35.45 19.72
CA LEU A 195 -11.96 36.36 20.22
C LEU A 195 -11.73 37.54 19.27
N GLU A 196 -11.77 37.30 17.95
CA GLU A 196 -11.66 38.38 16.96
C GLU A 196 -12.86 39.34 17.02
N GLN A 197 -14.08 38.83 17.18
CA GLN A 197 -15.27 39.67 17.34
C GLN A 197 -15.22 40.50 18.64
N ALA A 198 -14.77 39.89 19.75
CA ALA A 198 -14.59 40.58 21.02
C ALA A 198 -13.52 41.68 20.93
N ARG A 199 -12.43 41.44 20.19
CA ARG A 199 -11.39 42.43 19.94
C ARG A 199 -11.93 43.62 19.12
N VAL A 200 -12.61 43.34 18.01
CA VAL A 200 -13.15 44.40 17.12
C VAL A 200 -14.18 45.27 17.85
N SER A 201 -15.04 44.66 18.70
CA SER A 201 -15.99 45.42 19.53
C SER A 201 -15.30 46.26 20.60
N ALA A 202 -14.30 45.72 21.30
CA ALA A 202 -13.52 46.49 22.27
C ALA A 202 -12.76 47.65 21.63
N ASP A 203 -12.17 47.45 20.44
CA ASP A 203 -11.49 48.49 19.67
C ASP A 203 -12.49 49.59 19.23
N ALA A 204 -13.70 49.21 18.82
CA ALA A 204 -14.77 50.15 18.46
C ALA A 204 -15.28 50.96 19.67
N ASP A 205 -15.47 50.32 20.83
CA ASP A 205 -15.88 50.97 22.06
C ASP A 205 -14.83 51.97 22.55
N ALA A 206 -13.54 51.62 22.46
CA ALA A 206 -12.43 52.51 22.81
C ALA A 206 -12.40 53.76 21.90
N ALA A 207 -12.63 53.59 20.59
CA ALA A 207 -12.71 54.70 19.63
C ALA A 207 -13.92 55.61 19.90
N ALA A 208 -15.08 55.02 20.24
CA ALA A 208 -16.28 55.76 20.62
C ALA A 208 -16.08 56.55 21.93
N ASP A 209 -15.41 55.96 22.93
CA ASP A 209 -15.10 56.63 24.20
C ASP A 209 -14.14 57.81 24.01
N LEU A 210 -13.13 57.65 23.15
CA LEU A 210 -12.21 58.73 22.78
C LEU A 210 -12.95 59.88 22.08
N THR A 211 -13.81 59.57 21.10
CA THR A 211 -14.58 60.58 20.35
C THR A 211 -15.53 61.35 21.28
N ARG A 212 -16.17 60.66 22.23
CA ARG A 212 -17.02 61.29 23.24
C ARG A 212 -16.25 62.30 24.08
N LYS A 213 -15.07 61.91 24.58
CA LYS A 213 -14.20 62.79 25.39
C LYS A 213 -13.70 64.00 24.60
N LEU A 214 -13.34 63.83 23.33
CA LEU A 214 -12.93 64.95 22.47
C LEU A 214 -14.09 65.91 22.14
N GLY A 215 -15.33 65.39 22.05
CA GLY A 215 -16.54 66.20 21.95
C GLY A 215 -16.84 66.98 23.24
N GLU A 216 -16.67 66.36 24.40
CA GLU A 216 -16.82 67.03 25.71
C GLU A 216 -15.80 68.18 25.91
N THR A 217 -14.60 68.08 25.35
CA THR A 217 -13.60 69.17 25.38
C THR A 217 -13.82 70.25 24.33
N GLY A 218 -14.87 70.15 23.51
CA GLY A 218 -15.19 71.11 22.44
C GLY A 218 -14.21 71.08 21.25
N CYS A 219 -13.38 70.05 21.13
CA CYS A 219 -12.39 69.93 20.05
C CYS A 219 -12.95 69.28 18.77
N CYS A 220 -14.21 68.83 18.77
CA CYS A 220 -14.84 68.17 17.62
C CYS A 220 -16.19 68.82 17.29
N GLU A 221 -16.37 69.22 16.04
CA GLU A 221 -17.62 69.79 15.53
C GLU A 221 -18.61 68.67 15.18
N GLN A 222 -19.77 68.65 15.84
CA GLN A 222 -20.85 67.70 15.56
C GLN A 222 -21.64 68.21 14.35
N ALA A 223 -21.50 67.52 13.21
CA ALA A 223 -22.35 67.70 12.03
C ALA A 223 -23.58 66.78 12.11
#